data_AF-A0A379ALB6-F1
#
_entry.id   AF-A0A379ALB6-F1
#
_cell.length_a   1.000
_cell.length_b   1.000
_cell.length_c   1.000
_cell.angle_alpha   90.00
_cell.angle_beta   90.00
_cell.angle_gamma   90.00
#
_symmetry.space_group_name_H-M   'P 1'
#
loop_
_entity.id
_entity.type
_entity.pdbx_description
1 polymer ?
#
loop_
_entity_poly.entity_id
_entity_poly.type
_entity_poly.pdbx_seq_one_letter_code
_entity_poly.pdbx_strand_id
1 'polypeptide(L)'
;MRCRVAGLRLRLLNGCNARSLHVAASDKRPFYVIASDGGLLAEPVKLDSLPILPGERFEVMIDTSDGNSFDLVTLPTEQMGMTLPPF
;
A
#
# COMPACT_ATOMS: atom_id res chain seq x y z
N MET A 1 -5.81 -28.36 -14.04
CA MET A 1 -5.57 -27.55 -12.82
C MET A 1 -5.47 -26.09 -13.26
N ARG A 2 -6.57 -25.32 -13.20
CA ARG A 2 -6.56 -23.91 -13.64
C ARG A 2 -6.00 -23.06 -12.50
N CYS A 3 -4.69 -22.80 -12.51
CA CYS A 3 -4.10 -21.74 -11.71
C CYS A 3 -4.45 -20.41 -12.40
N ARG A 4 -5.59 -19.82 -12.04
CA ARG A 4 -5.89 -18.44 -12.43
C ARG A 4 -4.96 -17.58 -11.57
N VAL A 5 -3.87 -17.07 -12.16
CA VAL A 5 -2.93 -16.20 -11.43
C VAL A 5 -3.69 -14.92 -11.10
N ALA A 6 -4.24 -14.87 -9.88
CA ALA A 6 -5.17 -13.84 -9.43
C ALA A 6 -4.62 -13.01 -8.27
N GLY A 7 -3.30 -13.06 -8.03
CA GLY A 7 -2.66 -12.31 -6.96
C GLY A 7 -1.48 -11.52 -7.49
N LEU A 8 -1.55 -10.20 -7.38
CA LEU A 8 -0.43 -9.30 -7.62
C LEU A 8 0.29 -9.05 -6.29
N ARG A 9 1.57 -9.46 -6.19
CA ARG A 9 2.42 -9.16 -5.04
C ARG A 9 3.25 -7.92 -5.34
N LEU A 10 3.05 -6.87 -4.54
CA LEU A 10 3.79 -5.62 -4.64
C LEU A 10 4.72 -5.46 -3.44
N ARG A 11 5.94 -5.03 -3.73
CA ARG A 11 6.93 -4.64 -2.72
C ARG A 11 7.03 -3.13 -2.74
N LEU A 12 6.36 -2.49 -1.79
CA LEU A 12 6.30 -1.05 -1.69
C LEU A 12 7.44 -0.58 -0.78
N LEU A 13 8.20 0.40 -1.26
CA LEU A 13 9.25 1.10 -0.52
C LEU A 13 8.93 2.59 -0.60
N ASN A 14 8.85 3.26 0.55
CA ASN A 14 8.82 4.71 0.55
C ASN A 14 10.26 5.25 0.50
N GLY A 15 10.70 5.62 -0.71
CA GLY A 15 12.00 6.24 -0.98
C GLY A 15 12.00 7.78 -0.89
N CYS A 16 10.95 8.40 -0.34
CA CYS A 16 10.91 9.85 -0.18
C CYS A 16 11.83 10.31 0.96
N ASN A 17 12.38 11.52 0.86
CA ASN A 17 13.25 12.10 1.89
C ASN A 17 12.52 12.33 3.22
N ALA A 18 11.30 12.88 3.17
CA ALA A 18 10.55 13.27 4.36
C ALA A 18 9.04 13.06 4.25
N ARG A 19 8.52 12.60 3.10
CA ARG A 19 7.07 12.47 2.86
C ARG A 19 6.57 11.10 3.29
N SER A 20 5.57 11.07 4.17
CA SER A 20 4.78 9.86 4.44
C SER A 20 3.80 9.62 3.31
N LEU A 21 3.70 8.36 2.86
CA LEU A 21 2.77 7.94 1.81
C LEU A 21 1.61 7.18 2.44
N HIS A 22 0.41 7.33 1.88
CA HIS A 22 -0.78 6.60 2.33
C HIS A 22 -1.39 5.89 1.14
N VAL A 23 -0.85 4.73 0.82
CA VAL A 23 -1.19 4.04 -0.42
C VAL A 23 -2.57 3.39 -0.29
N ALA A 24 -3.41 3.57 -1.30
CA ALA A 24 -4.70 2.92 -1.44
C ALA A 24 -4.94 2.57 -2.92
N ALA A 25 -5.87 1.66 -3.20
CA ALA A 25 -6.34 1.45 -4.56
C ALA A 25 -7.48 2.42 -4.88
N SER A 26 -7.52 2.94 -6.11
CA SER A 26 -8.60 3.83 -6.58
C SER A 26 -9.99 3.20 -6.39
N ASP A 27 -10.11 1.90 -6.64
CA ASP A 27 -11.37 1.14 -6.52
C ASP A 27 -11.71 0.73 -5.08
N LYS A 28 -10.94 1.15 -4.07
CA LYS A 28 -11.09 0.75 -2.66
C LYS A 28 -11.00 -0.76 -2.43
N ARG A 29 -10.35 -1.49 -3.32
CA ARG A 29 -10.06 -2.91 -3.11
C ARG A 29 -9.07 -3.07 -1.95
N PRO A 30 -9.23 -4.10 -1.12
CA PRO A 30 -8.38 -4.29 0.05
C PRO A 30 -6.98 -4.76 -0.34
N PHE A 31 -6.01 -4.33 0.46
CA PHE A 31 -4.65 -4.85 0.46
C PHE A 31 -4.49 -5.91 1.54
N TYR A 32 -3.75 -6.97 1.21
CA TYR A 32 -3.35 -7.98 2.17
C TYR A 32 -1.87 -7.82 2.46
N VAL A 33 -1.52 -7.20 3.58
CA VAL A 33 -0.13 -7.04 4.02
C VAL A 33 0.38 -8.40 4.48
N ILE A 34 1.44 -8.88 3.85
CA ILE A 34 2.05 -10.19 4.13
C ILE A 34 3.44 -10.07 4.75
N ALA A 35 4.09 -8.91 4.61
CA ALA A 35 5.41 -8.66 5.17
C ALA A 35 5.58 -7.17 5.52
N SER A 36 6.41 -6.92 6.51
CA SER A 36 6.93 -5.59 6.86
C SER A 36 8.45 -5.56 6.66
N ASP A 37 9.12 -4.49 7.09
CA ASP A 37 10.58 -4.37 7.06
C ASP A 37 11.29 -5.58 7.70
N GLY A 38 10.73 -6.09 8.81
CA GLY A 38 11.26 -7.24 9.55
C GLY A 38 10.99 -8.63 8.94
N GLY A 39 10.33 -8.70 7.77
CA GLY A 39 9.99 -9.96 7.11
C GLY A 39 8.50 -10.30 7.17
N LEU A 40 8.19 -11.59 6.96
CA LEU A 40 6.82 -12.08 6.84
C LEU A 40 6.06 -11.92 8.16
N LEU A 41 4.80 -11.47 8.07
CA LEU A 41 3.87 -11.44 9.19
C LEU A 41 3.38 -12.87 9.48
N ALA A 42 2.91 -13.10 10.71
CA ALA A 42 2.35 -14.39 11.12
C ALA A 42 1.11 -14.76 10.28
N GLU A 43 0.31 -13.75 9.92
CA GLU A 43 -0.87 -13.90 9.08
C GLU A 43 -1.06 -12.64 8.20
N PRO A 44 -1.72 -12.77 7.02
CA PRO A 44 -2.02 -11.63 6.17
C PRO A 44 -3.00 -10.67 6.84
N VAL A 45 -2.64 -9.39 6.94
CA VAL A 45 -3.50 -8.34 7.52
C VAL A 45 -4.21 -7.59 6.40
N LYS A 46 -5.55 -7.59 6.45
CA LYS A 46 -6.38 -6.88 5.47
C LYS A 46 -6.52 -5.40 5.84
N LEU A 47 -6.14 -4.51 4.93
CA LEU A 47 -6.23 -3.05 5.09
C LEU A 47 -6.77 -2.39 3.83
N ASP A 48 -7.58 -1.33 3.97
CA ASP A 48 -8.09 -0.56 2.83
C ASP A 48 -7.11 0.53 2.36
N SER A 49 -6.23 0.97 3.27
CA SER A 49 -5.12 1.88 2.98
C SER A 49 -3.94 1.55 3.86
N LEU A 50 -2.73 1.80 3.36
CA LEU A 50 -1.48 1.49 4.03
C LEU A 50 -0.62 2.75 4.19
N PRO A 51 -0.43 3.27 5.41
CA PRO A 51 0.61 4.25 5.70
C PRO A 51 1.99 3.61 5.51
N ILE A 52 2.90 4.31 4.85
CA ILE A 52 4.30 3.94 4.70
C ILE A 52 5.15 5.17 5.02
N LEU A 53 5.91 5.11 6.10
CA LEU A 53 6.83 6.16 6.50
C LEU A 53 8.12 6.12 5.66
N PRO A 54 8.86 7.23 5.56
CA PRO A 54 10.14 7.26 4.85
C PRO A 54 11.08 6.14 5.30
N GLY A 55 11.59 5.35 4.34
CA GLY A 55 12.49 4.22 4.59
C GLY A 55 11.80 2.89 4.88
N GLU A 56 10.49 2.88 5.13
CA GLU A 56 9.76 1.63 5.39
C GLU A 56 9.49 0.84 4.10
N ARG A 57 9.40 -0.48 4.28
CA ARG A 57 9.00 -1.42 3.24
C ARG A 57 7.85 -2.29 3.70
N PHE A 58 6.89 -2.50 2.81
CA PHE A 58 5.81 -3.44 3.01
C PHE A 58 5.62 -4.31 1.77
N GLU A 59 5.28 -5.57 2.01
CA GLU A 59 4.84 -6.45 0.95
C GLU A 59 3.33 -6.65 1.06
N VAL A 60 2.62 -6.35 -0.02
CA VAL A 60 1.17 -6.46 -0.10
C VAL A 60 0.77 -7.37 -1.25
N MET A 61 -0.31 -8.10 -1.04
CA MET A 61 -0.98 -8.88 -2.06
C MET A 61 -2.32 -8.22 -2.41
N ILE A 62 -2.60 -8.10 -3.70
CA ILE A 62 -3.83 -7.52 -4.24
C ILE A 62 -4.49 -8.56 -5.13
N ASP A 63 -5.79 -8.76 -4.96
CA ASP A 63 -6.57 -9.60 -5.85
C ASP A 63 -6.83 -8.88 -7.19
N THR A 64 -6.48 -9.54 -8.28
CA THR A 64 -6.66 -9.05 -9.65
C THR A 64 -7.52 -9.98 -10.50
N SER A 65 -8.20 -10.96 -9.86
CA SER A 65 -9.09 -11.90 -10.55
C SER A 65 -10.26 -11.25 -11.27
N ASP A 66 -10.70 -10.08 -10.83
CA ASP A 66 -11.84 -9.34 -11.40
C ASP A 66 -11.56 -8.79 -12.80
N GLY A 67 -10.29 -8.70 -13.23
CA GLY A 67 -9.90 -8.20 -14.55
C GLY A 67 -10.07 -6.69 -14.75
N ASN A 68 -10.60 -5.97 -13.75
CA ASN A 68 -10.73 -4.51 -13.77
C ASN A 68 -9.40 -3.83 -13.48
N SER A 69 -9.01 -2.88 -14.33
CA SER A 69 -7.88 -1.98 -14.12
C SER A 69 -8.09 -1.11 -12.89
N PHE A 70 -7.03 -0.89 -12.13
CA PHE A 70 -7.04 0.01 -10.97
C PHE A 70 -5.72 0.75 -10.89
N ASP A 71 -5.77 1.91 -10.25
CA ASP A 71 -4.59 2.72 -9.96
C ASP A 71 -4.21 2.60 -8.48
N LEU A 72 -2.90 2.64 -8.21
CA LEU A 72 -2.36 2.86 -6.88
C LEU A 72 -2.25 4.36 -6.66
N VAL A 73 -2.99 4.86 -5.68
CA VAL A 73 -3.06 6.27 -5.35
C VAL A 73 -2.49 6.48 -3.94
N THR A 74 -1.96 7.67 -3.68
CA THR A 74 -1.66 8.09 -2.31
C THR A 74 -2.75 9.03 -1.83
N LEU A 75 -3.39 8.69 -0.71
CA LEU A 75 -4.35 9.57 -0.05
C LEU A 75 -3.59 10.75 0.59
N PRO A 76 -4.24 11.92 0.75
CA PRO A 76 -3.68 13.03 1.50
C PRO A 76 -3.31 12.58 2.92
N THR A 77 -2.08 12.88 3.35
CA THR A 77 -1.60 12.62 4.71
C THR A 77 -1.31 13.93 5.42
N GLU A 78 -1.78 14.03 6.65
CA GLU A 78 -1.39 15.07 7.59
C GLU A 78 0.08 14.87 7.95
N GLN A 79 0.97 15.70 7.38
CA GLN A 79 2.39 15.63 7.66
C GLN A 79 2.79 16.64 8.73
N MET A 80 3.32 16.14 9.85
CA MET A 80 3.78 16.96 10.96
C MET A 80 4.95 17.85 10.49
N GLY A 81 4.67 19.15 10.31
CA GLY A 81 5.58 20.13 9.70
C GLY A 81 4.99 20.94 8.53
N MET A 82 3.83 20.53 7.99
CA MET A 82 3.04 21.32 7.03
C MET A 82 1.71 21.82 7.64
N THR A 83 1.75 22.23 8.91
CA THR A 83 0.57 22.76 9.63
C THR A 83 0.29 24.24 9.34
N LEU A 84 1.11 24.87 8.50
CA LEU A 84 0.85 26.22 8.03
C LEU A 84 0.03 26.15 6.75
N PRO A 85 -1.12 26.86 6.68
CA PRO A 85 -1.92 26.89 5.48
C PRO A 85 -1.08 27.42 4.30
N PRO A 86 -1.27 26.89 3.08
CA PRO A 86 -0.80 27.62 1.92
C PRO A 86 -1.62 28.90 1.81
N PHE A 87 -0.99 29.96 1.31
CA PHE A 87 -1.69 31.03 0.60
C PHE A 87 -2.66 30.46 -0.45
#